data_AF-A0A1L5BRT4-F1
#
_entry.id   AF-A0A1L5BRT4-F1
#
_cell.length_a   1.000
_cell.length_b   1.000
_cell.length_c   1.000
_cell.angle_alpha   90.00
_cell.angle_beta   90.00
_cell.angle_gamma   90.00
#
_symmetry.space_group_name_H-M   'P 1'
#
loop_
_entity.id
_entity.type
_entity.pdbx_description
1 polymer ?
#
loop_
_entity_poly.entity_id
_entity_poly.type
_entity_poly.pdbx_seq_one_letter_code
_entity_poly.pdbx_strand_id
1 'polypeptide(L)'
;MYDPTSILAQLLGTAPARLETVPQGQGIYALYDHEGHARYIGITAKCLNDRIFKRHVGGDNNSHKFSTVYNAGRMFHARKAAASCPRDGKIAKELRRLFVREHCRAVAIALPGLSRAELLSLEANVLAAAPADAKRWNDARVLSAAEPIDQLNAFLATIEWPPEKHLAVNRQAERWQSLAR
;
A
#
# COMPACT_ATOMS: atom_id res chain seq x y z
N MET A 1 -25.34 8.51 -13.07
CA MET A 1 -24.74 8.61 -11.72
C MET A 1 -24.36 7.21 -11.29
N TYR A 2 -23.15 6.98 -10.76
CA TYR A 2 -22.70 5.63 -10.37
C TYR A 2 -23.34 5.23 -9.04
N ASP A 3 -23.90 4.02 -8.96
CA ASP A 3 -24.48 3.49 -7.73
C ASP A 3 -23.37 3.04 -6.75
N PRO A 4 -23.30 3.58 -5.52
CA PRO A 4 -22.25 3.24 -4.55
C PRO A 4 -22.20 1.75 -4.19
N THR A 5 -23.35 1.09 -4.07
CA THR A 5 -23.44 -0.34 -3.70
C THR A 5 -22.89 -1.22 -4.81
N SER A 6 -23.24 -0.92 -6.06
CA SER A 6 -22.70 -1.60 -7.24
C SER A 6 -21.19 -1.41 -7.38
N ILE A 7 -20.69 -0.20 -7.12
CA ILE A 7 -19.24 0.09 -7.10
C ILE A 7 -18.55 -0.73 -6.00
N LEU A 8 -19.11 -0.77 -4.79
CA LEU A 8 -18.57 -1.57 -3.69
C LEU A 8 -18.54 -3.07 -4.04
N ALA A 9 -19.65 -3.60 -4.57
CA ALA A 9 -19.73 -4.99 -5.00
C ALA A 9 -18.69 -5.30 -6.07
N GLN A 10 -18.44 -4.39 -7.02
CA GLN A 10 -17.38 -4.55 -8.01
C GLN A 10 -15.99 -4.50 -7.37
N LEU A 11 -15.73 -3.55 -6.46
CA LEU A 11 -14.44 -3.43 -5.77
C LEU A 11 -14.08 -4.67 -4.96
N LEU A 12 -15.06 -5.33 -4.36
CA LEU A 12 -14.86 -6.49 -3.48
C LEU A 12 -15.07 -7.85 -4.17
N GLY A 13 -15.84 -7.89 -5.26
CA GLY A 13 -16.13 -9.11 -6.01
C GLY A 13 -15.21 -9.35 -7.22
N THR A 14 -14.47 -8.33 -7.67
CA THR A 14 -13.50 -8.48 -8.77
C THR A 14 -12.19 -9.07 -8.25
N ALA A 15 -11.62 -10.01 -8.99
CA ALA A 15 -10.30 -10.55 -8.69
C ALA A 15 -9.24 -9.42 -8.66
N PRO A 16 -8.50 -9.23 -7.54
CA PRO A 16 -7.50 -8.18 -7.43
C PRO A 16 -6.35 -8.36 -8.42
N ALA A 17 -5.99 -7.30 -9.14
CA ALA A 17 -4.95 -7.32 -10.16
C ALA A 17 -3.59 -6.85 -9.63
N ARG A 18 -2.53 -7.17 -10.39
CA ARG A 18 -1.16 -6.66 -10.13
C ARG A 18 -1.18 -5.13 -10.16
N LEU A 19 -0.41 -4.49 -9.28
CA LEU A 19 -0.46 -3.03 -9.12
C LEU A 19 -0.05 -2.26 -10.39
N GLU A 20 0.78 -2.86 -11.24
CA GLU A 20 1.23 -2.26 -12.50
C GLU A 20 0.18 -2.28 -13.61
N THR A 21 -0.81 -3.18 -13.52
CA THR A 21 -1.85 -3.37 -14.54
C THR A 21 -3.12 -2.58 -14.26
N VAL A 22 -3.16 -1.83 -13.15
CA VAL A 22 -4.32 -0.99 -12.83
C VAL A 22 -4.53 0.07 -13.91
N PRO A 23 -5.78 0.41 -14.25
CA PRO A 23 -6.09 1.37 -15.29
C PRO A 23 -5.49 2.76 -15.04
N GLN A 24 -5.38 3.53 -16.12
CA GLN A 24 -5.04 4.95 -16.08
C GLN A 24 -6.30 5.81 -15.84
N GLY A 25 -6.11 7.10 -15.60
CA GLY A 25 -7.21 8.06 -15.45
C GLY A 25 -7.81 8.11 -14.03
N GLN A 26 -8.80 8.97 -13.84
CA GLN A 26 -9.46 9.17 -12.54
C GLN A 26 -10.39 7.99 -12.18
N GLY A 27 -10.65 7.82 -10.89
CA GLY A 27 -11.62 6.83 -10.43
C GLY A 27 -11.48 6.45 -8.97
N ILE A 28 -11.98 5.27 -8.64
CA ILE A 28 -12.04 4.67 -7.30
C ILE A 28 -11.31 3.32 -7.29
N TYR A 29 -10.75 2.94 -6.15
CA TYR A 29 -9.99 1.70 -6.01
C TYR A 29 -10.08 1.13 -4.60
N ALA A 30 -9.83 -0.18 -4.50
CA ALA A 30 -9.59 -0.90 -3.27
C ALA A 30 -8.15 -1.45 -3.27
N LEU A 31 -7.43 -1.28 -2.17
CA LEU A 31 -6.11 -1.87 -1.95
C LEU A 31 -6.23 -3.15 -1.15
N TYR A 32 -5.54 -4.17 -1.63
CA TYR A 32 -5.48 -5.50 -1.03
C TYR A 32 -4.08 -5.73 -0.46
N ASP A 33 -4.02 -6.21 0.78
CA ASP A 33 -2.76 -6.53 1.45
C ASP A 33 -2.11 -7.83 0.92
N HIS A 34 -1.00 -8.21 1.53
CA HIS A 34 -0.22 -9.40 1.18
C HIS A 34 -0.94 -10.72 1.49
N GLU A 35 -2.04 -10.69 2.26
CA GLU A 35 -2.89 -11.84 2.56
C GLU A 35 -4.09 -11.93 1.62
N GLY A 36 -4.25 -10.96 0.71
CA GLY A 36 -5.35 -10.92 -0.24
C GLY A 36 -6.63 -10.30 0.33
N HIS A 37 -6.56 -9.57 1.44
CA HIS A 37 -7.71 -8.90 2.03
C HIS A 37 -7.79 -7.45 1.59
N ALA A 38 -8.99 -6.97 1.24
CA ALA A 38 -9.23 -5.54 1.05
C ALA A 38 -9.01 -4.80 2.38
N ARG A 39 -8.33 -3.65 2.35
CA ARG A 39 -8.01 -2.87 3.56
C ARG A 39 -8.29 -1.39 3.44
N TYR A 40 -8.29 -0.86 2.23
CA TYR A 40 -8.46 0.57 1.97
C TYR A 40 -9.25 0.80 0.71
N ILE A 41 -10.22 1.70 0.76
CA ILE A 41 -10.92 2.22 -0.41
C ILE A 41 -10.55 3.70 -0.58
N GLY A 42 -10.22 4.09 -1.81
CA GLY A 42 -9.80 5.45 -2.10
C GLY A 42 -10.20 5.94 -3.48
N ILE A 43 -10.19 7.26 -3.68
CA ILE A 43 -10.33 7.89 -5.00
C ILE A 43 -9.08 8.61 -5.48
N THR A 44 -9.07 8.95 -6.76
CA THR A 44 -8.14 9.92 -7.36
C THR A 44 -8.81 10.65 -8.51
N ALA A 45 -8.75 11.98 -8.50
CA ALA A 45 -9.21 12.83 -9.59
C ALA A 45 -8.14 13.04 -10.69
N LYS A 46 -7.01 12.33 -10.61
CA LYS A 46 -5.89 12.46 -11.56
C LYS A 46 -5.67 11.17 -12.32
N CYS A 47 -4.94 10.25 -11.71
CA CYS A 47 -4.60 8.96 -12.31
C CYS A 47 -4.53 7.86 -11.24
N LEU A 48 -5.23 6.75 -11.49
CA LEU A 48 -5.27 5.53 -10.68
C LEU A 48 -3.90 4.87 -10.60
N ASN A 49 -3.26 4.61 -11.74
CA ASN A 49 -1.90 4.06 -11.76
C ASN A 49 -0.90 4.89 -10.97
N ASP A 50 -0.88 6.21 -11.16
CA ASP A 50 -0.01 7.10 -10.37
C ASP A 50 -0.30 7.02 -8.87
N ARG A 51 -1.58 6.99 -8.49
CA ARG A 51 -1.97 6.95 -7.08
C ARG A 51 -1.62 5.61 -6.45
N ILE A 52 -1.97 4.51 -7.08
CA ILE A 52 -1.81 3.15 -6.55
C ILE A 52 -0.35 2.72 -6.69
N PHE A 53 0.17 2.60 -7.91
CA PHE A 53 1.47 2.01 -8.19
C PHE A 53 2.65 2.88 -7.79
N LYS A 54 2.57 4.21 -7.98
CA LYS A 54 3.69 5.11 -7.64
C LYS A 54 3.60 5.57 -6.19
N ARG A 55 2.45 6.12 -5.78
CA ARG A 55 2.32 6.79 -4.49
C ARG A 55 2.12 5.80 -3.34
N HIS A 56 1.09 4.94 -3.36
CA HIS A 56 0.85 4.00 -2.26
C HIS A 56 2.05 3.07 -2.01
N VAL A 57 2.74 2.64 -3.07
CA VAL A 57 3.94 1.79 -2.96
C VAL A 57 5.19 2.57 -2.55
N GLY A 58 5.49 3.69 -3.21
CA GLY A 58 6.82 4.32 -3.17
C GLY A 58 6.94 5.57 -2.32
N GLY A 59 5.84 6.14 -1.85
CA GLY A 59 5.87 7.38 -1.10
C GLY A 59 6.29 7.22 0.37
N ASP A 60 6.30 8.34 1.10
CA ASP A 60 6.83 8.41 2.49
C ASP A 60 5.87 9.16 3.44
N ASN A 61 4.56 9.16 3.17
CA ASN A 61 3.57 9.83 4.03
C ASN A 61 2.37 8.92 4.30
N ASN A 62 1.59 9.25 5.35
CA ASN A 62 0.47 8.41 5.80
C ASN A 62 -0.67 8.24 4.78
N SER A 63 -0.71 9.07 3.73
CA SER A 63 -1.67 8.90 2.63
C SER A 63 -1.28 7.76 1.69
N HIS A 64 -0.07 7.22 1.83
CA HIS A 64 0.49 6.15 1.02
C HIS A 64 0.49 4.83 1.81
N LYS A 65 -0.69 4.22 1.87
CA LYS A 65 -1.02 3.08 2.73
C LYS A 65 0.00 1.93 2.73
N PHE A 66 0.33 1.34 1.57
CA PHE A 66 1.32 0.26 1.53
C PHE A 66 2.68 0.70 2.09
N SER A 67 3.18 1.86 1.67
CA SER A 67 4.45 2.39 2.16
C SER A 67 4.45 2.69 3.66
N THR A 68 3.28 2.87 4.28
CA THR A 68 3.14 3.11 5.72
C THR A 68 3.05 1.79 6.49
N VAL A 69 2.16 0.89 6.06
CA VAL A 69 1.88 -0.39 6.74
C VAL A 69 3.07 -1.34 6.70
N TYR A 70 3.84 -1.33 5.61
CA TYR A 70 5.03 -2.18 5.47
C TYR A 70 6.33 -1.47 5.84
N ASN A 71 6.27 -0.31 6.52
CA ASN A 71 7.47 0.39 6.99
C ASN A 71 7.94 -0.13 8.36
N ALA A 72 8.25 -1.42 8.44
CA ALA A 72 8.63 -2.08 9.68
C ALA A 72 9.84 -3.01 9.46
N GLY A 73 10.60 -3.25 10.53
CA GLY A 73 11.72 -4.18 10.56
C GLY A 73 12.71 -3.98 9.41
N ARG A 74 12.93 -5.02 8.61
CA ARG A 74 13.82 -5.05 7.45
C ARG A 74 13.42 -4.09 6.33
N MET A 75 12.15 -3.70 6.28
CA MET A 75 11.59 -2.76 5.31
C MET A 75 11.49 -1.32 5.86
N PHE A 76 11.98 -1.10 7.09
CA PHE A 76 11.93 0.20 7.74
C PHE A 76 12.89 1.21 7.10
N HIS A 77 12.36 2.39 6.81
CA HIS A 77 13.14 3.57 6.43
C HIS A 77 12.46 4.85 6.94
N ALA A 78 13.22 5.65 7.69
CA ALA A 78 12.77 6.95 8.18
C ALA A 78 13.79 8.02 7.76
N ARG A 79 13.58 8.61 6.57
CA ARG A 79 14.52 9.55 5.94
C ARG A 79 14.97 10.72 6.83
N LYS A 80 14.08 11.18 7.72
CA LYS A 80 14.30 12.35 8.59
C LYS A 80 14.74 12.01 10.01
N ALA A 81 14.81 10.72 10.37
CA ALA A 81 15.15 10.30 11.72
C ALA A 81 16.55 9.69 11.75
N ALA A 82 17.34 10.02 12.77
CA ALA A 82 18.64 9.37 13.06
C ALA A 82 18.51 7.84 13.22
N ALA A 83 17.29 7.39 13.49
CA ALA A 83 16.86 6.01 13.56
C ALA A 83 17.12 5.17 12.30
N SER A 84 17.29 5.78 11.12
CA SER A 84 17.58 5.05 9.87
C SER A 84 18.91 5.47 9.29
N CYS A 85 19.75 4.49 8.96
CA CYS A 85 20.96 4.76 8.17
C CYS A 85 20.54 5.17 6.75
N PRO A 86 21.02 6.30 6.19
CA PRO A 86 20.58 6.74 4.85
C PRO A 86 20.84 5.74 3.73
N ARG A 87 21.91 4.95 3.81
CA ARG A 87 22.23 3.92 2.81
C ARG A 87 21.36 2.69 3.01
N ASP A 88 21.39 2.10 4.19
CA ASP A 88 20.64 0.86 4.47
C ASP A 88 19.13 1.10 4.38
N GLY A 89 18.65 2.28 4.78
CA GLY A 89 17.26 2.71 4.65
C GLY A 89 16.80 2.84 3.19
N LYS A 90 17.66 3.27 2.26
CA LYS A 90 17.32 3.23 0.82
C LYS A 90 17.11 1.80 0.32
N ILE A 91 17.94 0.86 0.77
CA ILE A 91 17.84 -0.56 0.44
C ILE A 91 16.57 -1.15 1.08
N ALA A 92 16.26 -0.84 2.34
CA ALA A 92 15.02 -1.25 2.99
C ALA A 92 13.77 -0.71 2.28
N LYS A 93 13.81 0.54 1.81
CA LYS A 93 12.75 1.12 0.97
C LYS A 93 12.64 0.41 -0.38
N GLU A 94 13.76 0.01 -0.99
CA GLU A 94 13.75 -0.82 -2.20
C GLU A 94 13.06 -2.17 -1.93
N LEU A 95 13.44 -2.88 -0.86
CA LEU A 95 12.83 -4.14 -0.44
C LEU A 95 11.31 -3.98 -0.30
N ARG A 96 10.88 -2.96 0.43
CA ARG A 96 9.47 -2.66 0.64
C ARG A 96 8.70 -2.50 -0.66
N ARG A 97 9.26 -1.78 -1.64
CA ARG A 97 8.62 -1.57 -2.94
C ARG A 97 8.50 -2.86 -3.72
N LEU A 98 9.55 -3.69 -3.70
CA LEU A 98 9.56 -4.99 -4.36
C LEU A 98 8.51 -5.93 -3.71
N PHE A 99 8.54 -6.06 -2.38
CA PHE A 99 7.59 -6.88 -1.63
C PHE A 99 6.14 -6.47 -1.89
N VAL A 100 5.83 -5.16 -1.82
CA VAL A 100 4.47 -4.67 -2.07
C VAL A 100 4.01 -4.96 -3.50
N ARG A 101 4.90 -4.82 -4.49
CA ARG A 101 4.55 -5.12 -5.89
C ARG A 101 4.29 -6.60 -6.10
N GLU A 102 5.05 -7.45 -5.43
CA GLU A 102 4.93 -8.89 -5.56
C GLU A 102 3.67 -9.42 -4.86
N HIS A 103 3.38 -8.96 -3.64
CA HIS A 103 2.36 -9.58 -2.79
C HIS A 103 1.06 -8.80 -2.68
N CYS A 104 1.06 -7.47 -2.85
CA CYS A 104 -0.16 -6.68 -2.73
C CYS A 104 -0.86 -6.52 -4.08
N ARG A 105 -2.18 -6.30 -4.02
CA ARG A 105 -3.02 -6.18 -5.22
C ARG A 105 -3.96 -5.00 -5.11
N ALA A 106 -4.65 -4.69 -6.21
CA ALA A 106 -5.69 -3.67 -6.21
C ALA A 106 -6.81 -4.03 -7.19
N VAL A 107 -8.02 -3.60 -6.85
CA VAL A 107 -9.11 -3.45 -7.81
C VAL A 107 -9.29 -1.95 -8.04
N ALA A 108 -9.39 -1.53 -9.29
CA ALA A 108 -9.52 -0.12 -9.64
C ALA A 108 -10.50 0.04 -10.80
N ILE A 109 -11.43 1.00 -10.63
CA ILE A 109 -12.50 1.29 -11.57
C ILE A 109 -12.28 2.71 -12.07
N ALA A 110 -12.01 2.85 -13.37
CA ALA A 110 -11.90 4.14 -14.02
C ALA A 110 -13.29 4.78 -14.15
N LEU A 111 -13.43 6.03 -13.72
CA LEU A 111 -14.70 6.76 -13.69
C LEU A 111 -14.51 8.12 -14.39
N PRO A 112 -14.35 8.15 -15.73
CA PRO A 112 -14.12 9.38 -16.47
C PRO A 112 -15.33 10.33 -16.36
N GLY A 113 -15.06 11.64 -16.42
CA GLY A 113 -16.09 12.67 -16.48
C GLY A 113 -16.69 13.11 -15.12
N LEU A 114 -16.34 12.47 -14.01
CA LEU A 114 -16.73 12.94 -12.68
C LEU A 114 -15.85 14.10 -12.21
N SER A 115 -16.46 15.13 -11.64
CA SER A 115 -15.76 16.15 -10.88
C SER A 115 -15.14 15.55 -9.61
N ARG A 116 -14.19 16.30 -9.02
CA ARG A 116 -13.61 15.92 -7.73
C ARG A 116 -14.66 15.83 -6.62
N ALA A 117 -15.66 16.71 -6.63
CA ALA A 117 -16.73 16.70 -5.62
C ALA A 117 -17.60 15.44 -5.73
N GLU A 118 -17.94 15.03 -6.96
CA GLU A 118 -18.67 13.79 -7.20
C GLU A 118 -17.88 12.55 -6.80
N LEU A 119 -16.56 12.52 -7.07
CA LEU A 119 -15.69 11.42 -6.62
C LEU A 119 -15.64 11.32 -5.08
N LEU A 120 -15.53 12.44 -4.38
CA LEU A 120 -15.52 12.47 -2.91
C LEU A 120 -16.88 12.02 -2.33
N SER A 121 -17.98 12.46 -2.94
CA SER A 121 -19.32 12.03 -2.53
C SER A 121 -19.51 10.52 -2.76
N LEU A 122 -19.05 10.00 -3.90
CA LEU A 122 -19.06 8.56 -4.19
C LEU A 122 -18.21 7.78 -3.17
N GLU A 123 -16.98 8.23 -2.89
CA GLU A 123 -16.09 7.60 -1.91
C GLU A 123 -16.75 7.50 -0.53
N ALA A 124 -17.37 8.58 -0.06
CA ALA A 124 -18.06 8.61 1.23
C ALA A 124 -19.21 7.59 1.28
N ASN A 125 -20.03 7.52 0.22
CA ASN A 125 -21.15 6.58 0.16
C ASN A 125 -20.67 5.11 0.07
N VAL A 126 -19.62 4.85 -0.71
CA VAL A 126 -19.00 3.51 -0.80
C VAL A 126 -18.42 3.10 0.56
N LEU A 127 -17.72 4.00 1.25
CA LEU A 127 -17.16 3.73 2.57
C LEU A 127 -18.23 3.50 3.64
N ALA A 128 -19.37 4.20 3.56
CA ALA A 128 -20.49 3.99 4.47
C ALA A 128 -21.06 2.57 4.34
N ALA A 129 -21.16 2.05 3.12
CA ALA A 129 -21.65 0.69 2.84
C ALA A 129 -20.59 -0.41 3.03
N ALA A 130 -19.29 -0.07 3.01
CA ALA A 130 -18.21 -1.04 3.06
C ALA A 130 -18.12 -1.76 4.43
N PRO A 131 -17.85 -3.09 4.43
CA PRO A 131 -17.60 -3.82 5.67
C PRO A 131 -16.33 -3.29 6.36
N ALA A 132 -16.31 -3.35 7.69
CA ALA A 132 -15.22 -2.78 8.50
C ALA A 132 -13.83 -3.28 8.08
N ASP A 133 -13.71 -4.56 7.73
CA ASP A 133 -12.45 -5.15 7.32
C ASP A 133 -11.88 -4.53 6.03
N ALA A 134 -12.74 -4.26 5.05
CA ALA A 134 -12.39 -3.67 3.75
C ALA A 134 -11.93 -2.19 3.84
N LYS A 135 -12.27 -1.51 4.95
CA LYS A 135 -11.93 -0.11 5.21
C LYS A 135 -11.08 0.09 6.47
N ARG A 136 -10.47 -0.98 6.98
CA ARG A 136 -9.66 -0.96 8.20
C ARG A 136 -8.56 0.11 8.19
N TRP A 137 -7.96 0.40 7.03
CA TRP A 137 -6.95 1.45 6.87
C TRP A 137 -7.51 2.85 6.59
N ASN A 138 -8.80 2.97 6.23
CA ASN A 138 -9.50 4.25 6.16
C ASN A 138 -9.76 4.79 7.56
N ASP A 139 -10.25 3.94 8.46
CA ASP A 139 -10.70 4.32 9.80
C ASP A 139 -9.55 4.46 10.81
N ALA A 140 -8.36 3.96 10.47
CA ALA A 140 -7.19 4.01 11.32
C ALA A 140 -6.61 5.44 11.41
N ARG A 141 -6.64 6.03 12.62
CA ARG A 141 -5.93 7.28 12.94
C ARG A 141 -4.41 7.14 12.77
N VAL A 142 -3.88 5.98 13.16
CA VAL A 142 -2.48 5.59 12.96
C VAL A 142 -2.47 4.17 12.41
N LEU A 143 -1.74 3.95 11.33
CA LEU A 143 -1.55 2.61 10.77
C LEU A 143 -0.40 1.93 11.50
N SER A 144 -0.68 0.79 12.11
CA SER A 144 0.35 -0.06 12.68
C SER A 144 1.22 -0.60 11.56
N ALA A 145 2.51 -0.25 11.57
CA ALA A 145 3.47 -0.84 10.66
C ALA A 145 3.84 -2.24 11.17
N ALA A 146 3.78 -3.24 10.30
CA ALA A 146 4.09 -4.62 10.62
C ALA A 146 4.93 -5.26 9.50
N GLU A 147 5.88 -6.11 9.90
CA GLU A 147 6.64 -6.92 8.96
C GLU A 147 5.99 -8.31 8.85
N PRO A 148 5.55 -8.73 7.66
CA PRO A 148 5.07 -10.09 7.43
C PRO A 148 6.28 -11.03 7.29
N ILE A 149 6.80 -11.48 8.43
CA ILE A 149 8.12 -12.14 8.53
C ILE A 149 8.23 -13.34 7.58
N ASP A 150 7.24 -14.24 7.57
CA ASP A 150 7.31 -15.49 6.82
C ASP A 150 7.23 -15.24 5.30
N GLN A 151 6.29 -14.42 4.86
CA GLN A 151 6.17 -14.04 3.45
C GLN A 151 7.39 -13.25 2.99
N LEU A 152 7.95 -12.39 3.84
CA LEU A 152 9.16 -11.65 3.51
C LEU A 152 10.38 -12.57 3.41
N ASN A 153 10.49 -13.58 4.28
CA ASN A 153 11.55 -14.60 4.19
C ASN A 153 11.46 -15.38 2.89
N ALA A 154 10.26 -15.86 2.55
CA ALA A 154 10.00 -16.55 1.29
C ALA A 154 10.36 -15.65 0.10
N PHE A 155 9.92 -14.38 0.12
CA PHE A 155 10.23 -13.43 -0.94
C PHE A 155 11.73 -13.16 -1.08
N LEU A 156 12.43 -12.95 0.03
CA LEU A 156 13.89 -12.73 0.04
C LEU A 156 14.66 -13.93 -0.53
N ALA A 157 14.14 -15.14 -0.40
CA ALA A 157 14.74 -16.33 -1.01
C ALA A 157 14.52 -16.40 -2.54
N THR A 158 13.54 -15.67 -3.08
CA THR A 158 13.24 -15.64 -4.52
C THR A 158 13.94 -14.53 -5.29
N ILE A 159 14.37 -13.47 -4.61
CA ILE A 159 15.04 -12.33 -5.27
C ILE A 159 16.56 -12.52 -5.28
N GLU A 160 17.17 -12.26 -6.42
CA GLU A 160 18.62 -12.28 -6.56
C GLU A 160 19.20 -10.96 -6.02
N TRP A 161 19.48 -10.93 -4.73
CA TRP A 161 20.16 -9.83 -4.08
C TRP A 161 21.56 -10.21 -3.65
N PRO A 162 22.54 -9.30 -3.84
CA PRO A 162 23.89 -9.56 -3.39
C PRO A 162 23.95 -9.50 -1.84
N PRO A 163 24.87 -10.23 -1.19
CA PRO A 163 24.87 -10.41 0.26
C PRO A 163 24.84 -9.11 1.08
N GLU A 164 25.44 -8.04 0.56
CA GLU A 164 25.46 -6.73 1.21
C GLU A 164 24.07 -6.12 1.37
N LYS A 165 23.13 -6.38 0.44
CA LYS A 165 21.75 -5.89 0.57
C LYS A 165 21.00 -6.64 1.67
N HIS A 166 21.21 -7.95 1.79
CA HIS A 166 20.65 -8.75 2.89
C HIS A 166 21.17 -8.26 4.26
N LEU A 167 22.48 -8.03 4.37
CA LEU A 167 23.08 -7.48 5.59
C LEU A 167 22.55 -6.08 5.91
N ALA A 168 22.32 -5.23 4.91
CA ALA A 168 21.78 -3.89 5.09
C ALA A 168 20.37 -3.89 5.67
N VAL A 169 19.48 -4.74 5.17
CA VAL A 169 18.10 -4.82 5.69
C VAL A 169 18.06 -5.44 7.09
N ASN A 170 18.96 -6.37 7.41
CA ASN A 170 19.09 -6.91 8.77
C ASN A 170 19.51 -5.82 9.77
N ARG A 171 20.49 -4.99 9.44
CA ARG A 171 20.86 -3.83 10.28
C ARG A 171 19.71 -2.82 10.43
N GLN A 172 18.88 -2.65 9.41
CA GLN A 172 17.68 -1.80 9.52
C GLN A 172 16.62 -2.41 10.46
N ALA A 173 16.50 -3.74 10.50
CA ALA A 173 15.62 -4.41 11.44
C ALA A 173 16.07 -4.22 12.90
N GLU A 174 17.37 -4.35 13.18
CA GLU A 174 17.93 -4.07 14.51
C GLU A 174 17.65 -2.63 14.95
N ARG A 175 17.82 -1.67 14.03
CA ARG A 175 17.47 -0.26 14.29
C ARG A 175 15.99 -0.08 14.56
N TRP A 176 15.11 -0.71 13.78
CA TRP A 176 13.67 -0.67 14.05
C TRP A 176 13.32 -1.19 15.44
N GLN A 177 13.89 -2.32 15.85
CA GLN A 177 13.68 -2.88 17.19
C GLN A 177 14.15 -1.92 18.29
N SER A 178 15.22 -1.15 18.07
CA SER A 178 15.69 -0.14 19.03
C SER A 178 14.73 1.04 19.21
N LEU A 179 13.80 1.28 18.27
CA LEU A 179 12.78 2.34 18.35
C LEU A 179 11.46 1.87 18.96
N ALA A 180 11.23 0.56 18.93
CA ALA A 180 10.05 -0.08 19.49
C ALA A 180 10.19 -0.35 21.00
N ARG A 181 11.35 -0.03 21.58
CA ARG A 181 11.63 0.00 23.02
C ARG A 181 11.50 1.43 23.53
#